data_AF-A0A2N5GCE9-F1
#
_entry.id   AF-A0A2N5GCE9-F1
#
_cell.length_a   1.000
_cell.length_b   1.000
_cell.length_c   1.000
_cell.angle_alpha   90.00
_cell.angle_beta   90.00
_cell.angle_gamma   90.00
#
_symmetry.space_group_name_H-M   'P 1'
#
loop_
_entity.id
_entity.type
_entity.pdbx_description
1 polymer ?
#
loop_
_entity_poly.entity_id
_entity_poly.type
_entity_poly.pdbx_seq_one_letter_code
_entity_poly.pdbx_strand_id
1 'polypeptide(L)' 'MPWSKNDYPDAMKNLDPKVREKAIEIANALLEDGYEDGRAIPIAIDKAKEYVENH' A
#
# COMPACT_ATOMS: atom_id res chain seq x y z
N MET A 1 4.43 -11.45 4.54
CA MET A 1 4.79 -11.74 3.13
C MET A 1 4.65 -10.45 2.35
N PRO A 2 5.52 -10.14 1.38
CA PRO A 2 5.37 -8.95 0.56
C PRO A 2 4.14 -9.08 -0.35
N TRP A 3 3.29 -8.07 -0.36
CA TRP A 3 2.11 -7.97 -1.21
C TRP A 3 2.52 -7.76 -2.67
N SER A 4 1.68 -8.22 -3.59
CA SER A 4 1.88 -8.09 -5.03
C SER A 4 0.63 -7.54 -5.72
N LYS A 5 0.74 -7.18 -7.00
CA LYS A 5 -0.41 -6.69 -7.80
C LYS A 5 -1.57 -7.69 -7.90
N ASN A 6 -1.32 -8.97 -7.63
CA ASN A 6 -2.32 -10.03 -7.68
C ASN A 6 -2.69 -10.58 -6.30
N ASP A 7 -1.96 -10.20 -5.25
CA ASP A 7 -2.12 -10.69 -3.88
C ASP A 7 -1.83 -9.57 -2.89
N TYR A 8 -2.88 -8.80 -2.58
CA TYR A 8 -2.84 -7.62 -1.73
C TYR A 8 -4.01 -7.65 -0.74
N PRO A 9 -3.96 -6.88 0.36
CA PRO A 9 -5.01 -6.87 1.38
C PRO A 9 -6.35 -6.43 0.80
N ASP A 10 -7.46 -6.97 1.31
CA ASP A 10 -8.82 -6.57 0.90
C ASP A 10 -9.06 -5.05 1.05
N ALA A 11 -8.38 -4.41 1.99
CA ALA A 11 -8.40 -2.95 2.17
C ALA A 11 -7.94 -2.17 0.91
N MET A 12 -7.12 -2.77 0.06
CA MET A 12 -6.62 -2.18 -1.18
C MET A 12 -7.43 -2.53 -2.42
N LYS A 13 -8.41 -3.45 -2.32
CA LYS A 13 -9.16 -4.00 -3.45
C LYS A 13 -9.97 -2.97 -4.22
N ASN A 14 -10.54 -1.99 -3.51
CA ASN A 14 -11.39 -0.95 -4.07
C ASN A 14 -10.65 0.37 -4.35
N LEU A 15 -9.32 0.39 -4.21
CA LEU A 15 -8.53 1.56 -4.55
C LEU A 15 -8.34 1.68 -6.06
N ASP A 16 -8.16 2.91 -6.54
CA ASP A 16 -7.74 3.16 -7.91
C ASP A 16 -6.46 2.35 -8.23
N PRO A 17 -6.32 1.74 -9.42
CA PRO A 17 -5.15 0.95 -9.76
C PRO A 17 -3.82 1.65 -9.51
N LYS A 18 -3.70 2.97 -9.76
CA LYS A 18 -2.47 3.74 -9.51
C LYS A 18 -2.17 3.85 -8.02
N VAL A 19 -3.20 4.15 -7.22
CA VAL A 19 -3.09 4.24 -5.76
C VAL A 19 -2.75 2.87 -5.18
N ARG A 20 -3.41 1.80 -5.65
CA ARG A 20 -3.14 0.44 -5.19
C ARG A 20 -1.71 -0.01 -5.46
N GLU A 21 -1.22 0.22 -6.69
CA GLU A 21 0.16 -0.13 -7.03
C GLU A 21 1.17 0.59 -6.14
N LYS A 22 0.95 1.89 -5.90
CA LYS A 22 1.83 2.66 -5.02
C LYS A 22 1.69 2.26 -3.54
N ALA A 23 0.49 1.90 -3.10
CA ALA A 23 0.25 1.43 -1.74
C ALA A 23 0.96 0.09 -1.51
N ILE A 24 0.95 -0.84 -2.46
CA ILE A 24 1.67 -2.12 -2.35
C ILE A 24 3.18 -1.88 -2.18
N GLU A 25 3.76 -0.99 -2.97
CA GLU A 25 5.19 -0.62 -2.88
C GLU A 25 5.54 -0.09 -1.48
N ILE A 26 4.77 0.89 -0.99
CA ILE A 26 5.02 1.51 0.31
C ILE A 26 4.77 0.53 1.46
N ALA A 27 3.72 -0.27 1.36
CA ALA A 27 3.37 -1.22 2.40
C ALA A 27 4.45 -2.30 2.53
N ASN A 28 4.99 -2.80 1.41
CA ASN A 28 6.12 -3.73 1.42
C ASN A 28 7.36 -3.15 2.09
N ALA A 29 7.71 -1.89 1.77
CA ALA A 29 8.84 -1.21 2.43
C ALA A 29 8.62 -1.10 3.95
N LEU A 30 7.40 -0.78 4.39
CA LEU A 30 7.07 -0.72 5.82
C LEU A 30 7.17 -2.09 6.50
N LEU A 31 6.75 -3.17 5.84
CA LEU A 31 6.92 -4.52 6.36
C LEU A 31 8.40 -4.91 6.50
N GLU A 32 9.23 -4.53 5.53
CA GLU A 32 10.69 -4.73 5.59
C GLU A 32 11.34 -3.95 6.75
N ASP A 33 10.81 -2.76 7.06
CA ASP A 33 11.21 -1.94 8.21
C ASP A 33 10.66 -2.48 9.56
N GLY A 34 9.94 -3.61 9.55
CA GLY A 34 9.41 -4.27 10.74
C GLY A 34 8.07 -3.71 11.24
N TYR A 35 7.35 -2.95 10.42
CA TYR A 35 5.98 -2.58 10.74
C TYR A 35 5.06 -3.77 10.59
N GLU A 36 4.06 -3.85 11.45
CA GLU A 36 3.00 -4.85 11.35
C GLU A 36 1.98 -4.44 10.29
N ASP A 37 1.39 -5.42 9.59
CA ASP A 37 0.39 -5.23 8.54
C ASP A 37 -0.72 -4.23 8.95
N GLY A 38 -1.23 -4.34 10.18
CA GLY A 38 -2.28 -3.46 10.70
C GLY A 38 -1.91 -1.98 10.75
N ARG A 39 -0.62 -1.65 10.81
CA ARG A 39 -0.09 -0.27 10.73
C ARG A 39 0.43 0.06 9.33
N ALA A 40 1.11 -0.88 8.68
CA ALA A 40 1.68 -0.69 7.35
C ALA A 40 0.62 -0.37 6.29
N ILE A 41 -0.50 -1.09 6.30
CA ILE A 41 -1.57 -0.95 5.29
C ILE A 41 -2.19 0.45 5.27
N PRO A 42 -2.74 0.99 6.38
CA PRO A 42 -3.36 2.32 6.34
C PRO A 42 -2.36 3.44 6.00
N ILE A 43 -1.13 3.38 6.51
CA ILE A 43 -0.07 4.35 6.20
C ILE A 43 0.26 4.31 4.71
N ALA A 44 0.39 3.12 4.14
CA ALA A 44 0.71 2.97 2.73
C ALA A 44 -0.39 3.48 1.81
N ILE A 45 -1.66 3.25 2.16
CA ILE A 45 -2.81 3.77 1.41
C ILE A 45 -2.82 5.30 1.44
N ASP A 46 -2.60 5.90 2.60
CA ASP A 46 -2.61 7.36 2.77
C ASP A 46 -1.49 8.02 1.94
N LYS A 47 -0.26 7.54 2.08
CA LYS A 47 0.88 8.02 1.29
C LYS A 47 0.73 7.79 -0.21
N ALA A 48 0.11 6.68 -0.60
CA ALA A 48 -0.12 6.38 -2.01
C ALA A 48 -1.14 7.33 -2.64
N LYS A 49 -2.20 7.71 -1.90
CA LYS A 49 -3.15 8.72 -2.36
C LYS A 49 -2.48 10.08 -2.52
N GLU A 50 -1.73 10.52 -1.51
CA GLU A 50 -0.99 11.78 -1.57
C GLU A 50 -0.02 11.80 -2.76
N TYR A 51 0.69 10.70 -3.02
CA TYR A 51 1.60 10.61 -4.16
C TYR A 51 0.89 10.77 -5.50
N VAL A 52 -0.25 10.08 -5.69
CA VAL A 52 -1.03 10.11 -6.94
C VAL A 52 -1.81 11.41 -7.11
N GLU A 53 -2.22 12.07 -6.04
CA GLU A 53 -2.89 13.38 -6.12
C GLU A 53 -1.91 14.51 -6.45
N ASN A 54 -0.63 14.37 -6.06
CA ASN A 54 0.41 15.37 -6.31
C ASN A 54 1.22 15.14 -7.62
N HIS A 55 0.95 14.09 -8.41
CA HIS A 55 1.66 13.74 -9.66
C HIS A 55 0.70 13.37 -10.79
#